data_AF-A0A6N8H926-F1
#
_entry.id   AF-A0A6N8H926-F1
#
_cell.length_a   1.000
_cell.length_b   1.000
_cell.length_c   1.000
_cell.angle_alpha   90.00
_cell.angle_beta   90.00
_cell.angle_gamma   90.00
#
_symmetry.space_group_name_H-M   'P 1'
#
loop_
_entity.id
_entity.type
_entity.pdbx_description
1 polymer ?
#
loop_
_entity_poly.entity_id
_entity_poly.type
_entity_poly.pdbx_seq_one_letter_code
_entity_poly.pdbx_strand_id
1 'polypeptide(L)'
;MAKTCVNFSKKCGGCPLLALPYPRQTAEKQQRLQKLLGGFAPVAPLRTMAEPWHYRNKAIASFATQQGKLVCGLYAEGTHKVLPSADCLLQNEVLNRTLAAVQDAARACRYTAFDEDKRTGLLRHVVLRCSRKGQVLVTLVTPGPELPGSRNFCAALRKKAPWVVSIVQNINPTLSSAVLGNREKTLYGPGFVLDTLCGLQFAISSRSFYQVNPRQTEVLYRAALDAAKLTGKETVVDAYCGIGTIGLCAAPHAGQVIGVERNPAAVKDAAANARHNKLSNAKFVCADATEWMAAAADEGLHPGVVFLDPPRAGSTPECITAVAKMAPRRVVYVSCDPETLARDVAIFARHGYKAKGFTPVDLFPQTRHVETVVLLSHKKADSYIHIDVEFGEGEGKIPVDSIAKRAEAYKPKEKVTYKMIKEYIEAKYGFKVHTAYIAEVKRNLGLPMYDAPNAVEELKQPRKHPTPEKVEAIKDALRYFAVI
;
A
#
# COMPACT_ATOMS: atom_id res chain seq x y z
N MET A 1 29.47 5.82 21.56
CA MET A 1 30.64 5.88 20.64
C MET A 1 30.13 5.89 19.21
N ALA A 2 30.67 6.74 18.34
CA ALA A 2 30.35 6.71 16.92
C ALA A 2 30.83 5.39 16.32
N LYS A 3 29.94 4.58 15.73
CA LYS A 3 30.36 3.36 15.03
C LYS A 3 31.08 3.77 13.76
N THR A 4 32.36 3.42 13.63
CA THR A 4 33.17 3.68 12.44
C THR A 4 33.09 2.49 11.48
N CYS A 5 32.99 2.77 10.18
CA CYS A 5 33.01 1.75 9.14
C CYS A 5 34.23 1.98 8.25
N VAL A 6 35.14 1.00 8.19
CA VAL A 6 36.37 1.06 7.39
C VAL A 6 36.14 1.24 5.89
N ASN A 7 34.96 0.85 5.41
CA ASN A 7 34.58 0.96 4.00
C ASN A 7 33.81 2.26 3.69
N PHE A 8 33.44 3.05 4.71
CA PHE A 8 32.79 4.34 4.49
C PHE A 8 33.72 5.35 3.80
N SER A 9 34.95 5.48 4.31
CA SER A 9 35.98 6.32 3.67
C SER A 9 36.40 5.84 2.27
N LYS A 10 36.17 4.55 1.99
CA LYS A 10 36.41 3.93 0.68
C LYS A 10 35.22 4.03 -0.27
N LYS A 11 34.24 4.89 0.04
CA LYS A 11 33.02 5.13 -0.76
C LYS A 11 32.16 3.87 -0.96
N CYS A 12 31.92 3.10 0.10
CA CYS A 12 30.90 2.05 0.06
C CYS A 12 29.51 2.66 -0.16
N GLY A 13 28.80 2.25 -1.23
CA GLY A 13 27.46 2.77 -1.57
C GLY A 13 26.32 2.31 -0.66
N GLY A 14 26.61 1.68 0.48
CA GLY A 14 25.60 1.05 1.33
C GLY A 14 24.95 1.99 2.36
N CYS A 15 25.68 3.00 2.86
CA CYS A 15 25.29 3.81 4.00
C CYS A 15 25.55 5.32 3.75
N PRO A 16 24.84 5.96 2.81
CA PRO A 16 25.11 7.35 2.43
C PRO A 16 24.88 8.36 3.57
N LEU A 17 24.11 8.00 4.61
CA LEU A 17 23.83 8.88 5.74
C LEU A 17 24.65 8.54 7.00
N LEU A 18 25.64 7.64 6.91
CA LEU A 18 26.38 7.16 8.09
C LEU A 18 27.05 8.29 8.91
N ALA A 19 27.46 9.37 8.25
CA ALA A 19 28.09 10.52 8.89
C ALA A 19 27.10 11.39 9.69
N LEU A 20 25.79 11.26 9.47
CA LEU A 20 24.77 12.05 10.16
C LEU A 20 24.29 11.30 11.41
N PRO A 21 24.13 11.98 12.56
CA PRO A 21 23.47 11.40 13.73
C PRO A 21 22.07 10.89 13.38
N TYR A 22 21.69 9.72 13.91
CA TYR A 22 20.41 9.09 13.55
C TYR A 22 19.17 10.00 13.73
N PRO A 23 19.03 10.81 14.80
CA PRO A 23 17.93 11.77 14.93
C PRO A 23 17.85 12.81 13.80
N ARG A 24 19.00 13.23 13.26
CA ARG A 24 19.06 14.14 12.10
C ARG A 24 18.60 13.43 10.83
N GLN A 25 19.02 12.18 10.62
CA GLN A 25 18.56 11.37 9.48
C GLN A 25 17.03 11.25 9.46
N THR A 26 16.43 10.93 10.61
CA THR A 26 14.97 10.75 10.73
C THR A 26 14.21 12.06 10.56
N ALA A 27 14.77 13.18 11.04
CA ALA A 27 14.19 14.51 10.84
C ALA A 27 14.20 14.92 9.36
N GLU A 28 15.31 14.72 8.65
CA GLU A 28 15.41 14.99 7.21
C GLU A 28 14.44 14.14 6.39
N LYS A 29 14.32 12.85 6.74
CA LYS A 29 13.33 11.93 6.14
C LYS A 29 11.90 12.42 6.37
N GLN A 30 11.55 12.79 7.60
CA GLN A 30 10.23 13.34 7.94
C GLN A 30 9.93 14.60 7.14
N GLN A 31 10.88 15.54 7.07
CA GLN A 31 10.71 16.79 6.35
C GLN A 31 10.48 16.56 4.85
N ARG A 32 11.25 15.65 4.24
CA ARG A 32 11.07 15.26 2.83
C ARG A 32 9.66 14.70 2.59
N LEU A 33 9.18 13.82 3.46
CA LEU A 33 7.84 13.25 3.36
C LEU A 33 6.75 14.31 3.53
N GLN A 34 6.88 15.20 4.53
CA GLN A 34 5.93 16.29 4.73
C GLN A 34 5.85 17.21 3.51
N LYS A 35 6.99 17.53 2.89
CA LYS A 35 7.03 18.35 1.67
C LYS A 35 6.35 17.69 0.48
N LEU A 36 6.55 16.39 0.28
CA LEU A 36 6.04 15.66 -0.88
C LEU A 36 4.58 15.21 -0.72
N LEU A 37 4.19 14.80 0.48
CA LEU A 37 2.92 14.10 0.75
C LEU A 37 1.94 14.91 1.58
N GLY A 38 2.41 15.90 2.34
CA GLY A 38 1.60 16.68 3.28
C GLY A 38 0.47 17.49 2.63
N GLY A 39 0.57 17.78 1.33
CA GLY A 39 -0.50 18.41 0.56
C GLY A 39 -1.69 17.49 0.27
N PHE A 40 -1.52 16.15 0.35
CA PHE A 40 -2.60 15.19 0.09
C PHE A 40 -3.34 14.76 1.36
N ALA A 41 -2.61 14.53 2.45
CA ALA A 41 -3.14 14.12 3.75
C ALA A 41 -2.06 14.29 4.85
N PRO A 42 -2.42 14.22 6.15
CA PRO A 42 -1.45 14.26 7.24
C PRO A 42 -0.40 13.15 7.14
N VAL A 43 0.86 13.50 7.39
CA VAL A 43 1.97 12.55 7.49
C VAL A 43 2.25 12.31 8.97
N ALA A 44 2.05 11.08 9.43
CA ALA A 44 2.33 10.69 10.80
C ALA A 44 3.85 10.78 11.10
N PRO A 45 4.25 10.85 12.38
CA PRO A 45 5.65 10.75 12.75
C PRO A 45 6.30 9.46 12.24
N LEU A 46 7.50 9.59 11.67
CA LEU A 46 8.32 8.48 11.20
C LEU A 46 8.55 7.46 12.31
N ARG A 47 8.12 6.22 12.08
CA ARG A 47 8.38 5.10 12.98
C ARG A 47 9.84 4.68 12.83
N THR A 48 10.66 5.07 13.79
CA THR A 48 12.11 4.86 13.80
C THR A 48 12.49 3.46 14.31
N MET A 49 13.77 3.11 14.20
CA MET A 49 14.34 1.87 14.72
C MET A 49 15.21 2.17 15.94
N ALA A 50 14.92 1.52 17.08
CA ALA A 50 15.69 1.72 18.32
C ALA A 50 17.18 1.41 18.15
N GLU A 51 17.49 0.31 17.46
CA GLU A 51 18.86 -0.11 17.15
C GLU A 51 19.07 -0.09 15.63
N PRO A 52 19.53 1.02 15.03
CA PRO A 52 19.59 1.19 13.58
C PRO A 52 20.82 0.49 12.94
N TRP A 53 21.16 -0.72 13.41
CA TRP A 53 22.35 -1.50 13.03
C TRP A 53 22.01 -2.99 12.88
N HIS A 54 22.84 -3.72 12.13
CA HIS A 54 22.77 -5.18 11.97
C HIS A 54 21.39 -5.76 11.61
N TYR A 55 20.56 -4.93 10.96
CA TYR A 55 19.17 -5.26 10.69
C TYR A 55 18.97 -6.04 9.39
N ARG A 56 19.94 -5.99 8.45
CA ARG A 56 19.81 -6.64 7.14
C ARG A 56 19.95 -8.14 7.29
N ASN A 57 18.87 -8.85 6.97
CA ASN A 57 18.80 -10.30 6.92
C ASN A 57 19.31 -10.87 5.58
N LYS A 58 19.69 -10.02 4.63
CA LYS A 58 20.23 -10.39 3.32
C LYS A 58 21.53 -9.63 3.04
N ALA A 59 22.56 -10.36 2.65
CA ALA A 59 23.82 -9.82 2.16
C ALA A 59 24.09 -10.32 0.73
N ILE A 60 24.56 -9.43 -0.13
CA ILE A 60 25.05 -9.78 -1.46
C ILE A 60 26.50 -9.31 -1.50
N ALA A 61 27.42 -10.22 -1.77
CA ALA A 61 28.83 -9.90 -1.89
C ALA A 61 29.40 -10.51 -3.17
N SER A 62 30.32 -9.79 -3.80
CA SER A 62 30.99 -10.22 -5.02
C SER A 62 32.38 -10.74 -4.69
N PHE A 63 32.80 -11.77 -5.41
CA PHE A 63 34.17 -12.27 -5.33
C PHE A 63 35.06 -11.48 -6.31
N ALA A 64 36.29 -11.22 -5.90
CA ALA A 64 37.32 -10.65 -6.73
C ALA A 64 38.70 -11.22 -6.38
N THR A 65 39.67 -11.01 -7.24
CA THR A 65 41.08 -11.31 -6.94
C THR A 65 41.82 -10.00 -6.63
N GLN A 66 42.42 -9.90 -5.45
CA GLN A 66 43.26 -8.77 -5.05
C GLN A 66 44.59 -9.30 -4.52
N GLN A 67 45.70 -8.81 -5.07
CA GLN A 67 47.06 -9.26 -4.71
C GLN A 67 47.20 -10.80 -4.74
N GLY A 68 46.64 -11.44 -5.78
CA GLY A 68 46.66 -12.89 -5.95
C GLY A 68 45.77 -13.68 -4.98
N LYS A 69 45.01 -13.02 -4.10
CA LYS A 69 44.12 -13.65 -3.12
C LYS A 69 42.64 -13.44 -3.48
N LEU A 70 41.84 -14.49 -3.30
CA LEU A 70 40.38 -14.39 -3.39
C LEU A 70 39.86 -13.50 -2.24
N VAL A 71 39.15 -12.44 -2.57
CA VAL A 71 38.44 -11.57 -1.63
C VAL A 71 36.95 -11.55 -1.93
N CYS A 72 36.14 -11.31 -0.91
CA CYS A 72 34.70 -11.16 -1.04
C CYS A 72 34.21 -9.89 -0.34
N GLY A 73 33.29 -9.15 -0.95
CA GLY A 73 32.74 -7.96 -0.33
C GLY A 73 31.80 -7.15 -1.22
N LEU A 74 31.60 -5.88 -0.87
CA LEU A 74 30.64 -4.99 -1.50
C LEU A 74 31.30 -4.15 -2.58
N TYR A 75 30.57 -3.71 -3.59
CA TYR A 75 31.10 -2.74 -4.56
C TYR A 75 31.25 -1.35 -3.94
N ALA A 76 32.32 -0.65 -4.34
CA ALA A 76 32.43 0.79 -4.14
C ALA A 76 31.41 1.51 -5.05
N GLU A 77 30.84 2.60 -4.55
CA GLU A 77 29.79 3.37 -5.21
C GLU A 77 30.19 3.77 -6.63
N GLY A 78 29.31 3.48 -7.59
CA GLY A 78 29.52 3.80 -9.01
C GLY A 78 30.58 2.95 -9.71
N THR A 79 31.05 1.84 -9.14
CA THR A 79 32.10 0.98 -9.72
C THR A 79 31.85 -0.51 -9.52
N HIS A 80 32.60 -1.37 -10.23
CA HIS A 80 32.70 -2.81 -9.93
C HIS A 80 33.93 -3.16 -9.05
N LYS A 81 34.52 -2.17 -8.36
CA LYS A 81 35.62 -2.41 -7.43
C LYS A 81 35.09 -3.03 -6.14
N VAL A 82 35.49 -4.27 -5.87
CA VAL A 82 35.11 -4.97 -4.64
C VAL A 82 35.91 -4.42 -3.45
N LEU A 83 35.21 -3.94 -2.43
CA LEU A 83 35.72 -3.57 -1.12
C LEU A 83 35.59 -4.79 -0.19
N PRO A 84 36.70 -5.35 0.32
CA PRO A 84 36.64 -6.45 1.28
C PRO A 84 35.72 -6.10 2.45
N SER A 85 34.74 -6.96 2.75
CA SER A 85 33.73 -6.66 3.78
C SER A 85 33.50 -7.90 4.63
N ALA A 86 34.17 -7.98 5.78
CA ALA A 86 33.83 -8.95 6.82
C ALA A 86 33.01 -8.33 7.97
N ASP A 87 32.86 -7.00 8.00
CA ASP A 87 32.22 -6.29 9.10
C ASP A 87 31.35 -5.12 8.61
N CYS A 88 30.22 -5.45 7.97
CA CYS A 88 29.25 -4.45 7.56
C CYS A 88 28.32 -4.10 8.73
N LEU A 89 28.25 -2.81 9.09
CA LEU A 89 27.42 -2.31 10.19
C LEU A 89 25.90 -2.51 10.00
N LEU A 90 25.44 -2.71 8.76
CA LEU A 90 24.02 -2.96 8.48
C LEU A 90 23.67 -4.45 8.38
N GLN A 91 24.65 -5.30 8.06
CA GLN A 91 24.41 -6.73 7.93
C GLN A 91 24.29 -7.36 9.31
N ASN A 92 23.37 -8.31 9.44
CA ASN A 92 23.31 -9.12 10.65
C ASN A 92 24.68 -9.76 10.91
N GLU A 93 25.11 -9.79 12.17
CA GLU A 93 26.43 -10.30 12.56
C GLU A 93 26.65 -11.75 12.14
N VAL A 94 25.59 -12.57 12.09
CA VAL A 94 25.68 -13.95 11.57
C VAL A 94 26.04 -13.98 10.09
N LEU A 95 25.58 -13.00 9.31
CA LEU A 95 25.91 -12.89 7.89
C LEU A 95 27.36 -12.42 7.70
N ASN A 96 27.83 -11.46 8.50
CA ASN A 96 29.24 -11.04 8.52
C ASN A 96 30.16 -12.24 8.79
N ARG A 97 29.86 -13.03 9.84
CA ARG A 97 30.60 -14.26 10.16
C ARG A 97 30.49 -15.32 9.07
N THR A 98 29.31 -15.49 8.47
CA THR A 98 29.12 -16.45 7.38
C THR A 98 29.89 -16.05 6.13
N LEU A 99 29.94 -14.76 5.80
CA LEU A 99 30.68 -14.26 4.64
C LEU A 99 32.18 -14.54 4.77
N ALA A 100 32.74 -14.32 5.97
CA ALA A 100 34.12 -14.70 6.28
C ALA A 100 34.34 -16.22 6.15
N ALA A 101 33.43 -17.04 6.69
CA ALA A 101 33.50 -18.49 6.58
C ALA A 101 33.40 -19.01 5.14
N VAL A 102 32.56 -18.38 4.31
CA VAL A 102 32.44 -18.68 2.87
C VAL A 102 33.74 -18.36 2.14
N GLN A 103 34.34 -17.18 2.39
CA GLN A 103 35.62 -16.81 1.78
C GLN A 103 36.73 -17.81 2.14
N ASP A 104 36.80 -18.22 3.41
CA ASP A 104 37.78 -19.21 3.86
C ASP A 104 37.57 -20.59 3.25
N ALA A 105 36.32 -21.06 3.19
CA ALA A 105 35.99 -22.34 2.57
C ALA A 105 36.30 -22.32 1.06
N ALA A 106 36.01 -21.21 0.37
CA ALA A 106 36.33 -21.04 -1.04
C ALA A 106 37.85 -21.04 -1.29
N ARG A 107 38.63 -20.39 -0.41
CA ARG A 107 40.10 -20.43 -0.46
C ARG A 107 40.66 -21.83 -0.23
N ALA A 108 40.12 -22.57 0.74
CA ALA A 108 40.52 -23.95 1.02
C ALA A 108 40.25 -24.88 -0.19
N CYS A 109 39.17 -24.63 -0.94
CA CYS A 109 38.85 -25.34 -2.18
C CYS A 109 39.56 -24.78 -3.43
N ARG A 110 40.44 -23.78 -3.28
CA ARG A 110 41.16 -23.11 -4.37
C ARG A 110 40.24 -22.53 -5.46
N TYR A 111 39.05 -22.09 -5.07
CA TYR A 111 38.14 -21.42 -6.00
C TYR A 111 38.65 -20.04 -6.40
N THR A 112 38.42 -19.69 -7.66
CA THR A 112 38.81 -18.40 -8.24
C THR A 112 37.59 -17.51 -8.43
N ALA A 113 37.78 -16.20 -8.28
CA ALA A 113 36.78 -15.21 -8.64
C ALA A 113 36.57 -15.24 -10.16
N PHE A 114 35.33 -15.01 -10.58
CA PHE A 114 34.99 -14.86 -11.97
C PHE A 114 35.46 -13.48 -12.48
N ASP A 115 36.25 -13.49 -13.53
CA ASP A 115 36.70 -12.33 -14.28
C ASP A 115 35.73 -12.12 -15.45
N GLU A 116 34.99 -11.01 -15.44
CA GLU A 116 33.95 -10.75 -16.44
C GLU A 116 34.52 -10.48 -17.84
N ASP A 117 35.71 -9.88 -17.91
CA ASP A 117 36.40 -9.55 -19.16
C ASP A 117 36.96 -10.82 -19.82
N LYS A 118 37.64 -11.66 -19.02
CA LYS A 118 38.24 -12.92 -19.50
C LYS A 118 37.26 -14.08 -19.57
N ARG A 119 36.11 -13.96 -18.90
CA ARG A 119 35.09 -15.01 -18.73
C ARG A 119 35.65 -16.30 -18.14
N THR A 120 36.57 -16.17 -17.20
CA THR A 120 37.21 -17.29 -16.51
C THR A 120 36.97 -17.20 -15.01
N GLY A 121 37.02 -18.34 -14.32
CA GLY A 121 36.82 -18.42 -12.87
C GLY A 121 35.48 -19.05 -12.47
N LEU A 122 35.32 -19.31 -11.17
CA LEU A 122 34.21 -20.13 -10.65
C LEU A 122 33.15 -19.33 -9.89
N LEU A 123 33.55 -18.31 -9.14
CA LEU A 123 32.66 -17.61 -8.21
C LEU A 123 32.40 -16.18 -8.67
N ARG A 124 31.13 -15.84 -8.92
CA ARG A 124 30.71 -14.46 -9.20
C ARG A 124 30.35 -13.73 -7.91
N HIS A 125 29.35 -14.27 -7.23
CA HIS A 125 28.76 -13.67 -6.04
C HIS A 125 28.43 -14.72 -4.99
N VAL A 126 28.22 -14.26 -3.77
CA VAL A 126 27.50 -15.00 -2.74
C VAL A 126 26.33 -14.16 -2.26
N VAL A 127 25.15 -14.79 -2.19
CA VAL A 127 23.96 -14.23 -1.55
C VAL A 127 23.74 -14.99 -0.25
N LEU A 128 23.68 -14.28 0.85
CA LEU A 128 23.44 -14.84 2.18
C LEU A 128 22.10 -14.34 2.68
N ARG A 129 21.30 -15.22 3.27
CA ARG A 129 20.06 -14.86 3.96
C ARG A 129 20.03 -15.48 5.35
N CYS A 130 19.64 -14.74 6.37
CA CYS A 130 19.44 -15.27 7.70
C CYS A 130 17.99 -15.13 8.18
N SER A 131 17.57 -16.05 9.03
CA SER A 131 16.35 -15.88 9.82
C SER A 131 16.61 -15.11 11.12
N ARG A 132 15.55 -14.69 11.80
CA ARG A 132 15.59 -14.14 13.17
C ARG A 132 16.24 -15.10 14.16
N LYS A 133 16.17 -16.41 13.90
CA LYS A 133 16.83 -17.46 14.72
C LYS A 133 18.33 -17.61 14.43
N GLY A 134 18.87 -16.82 13.50
CA GLY A 134 20.28 -16.88 13.11
C GLY A 134 20.63 -18.06 12.19
N GLN A 135 19.64 -18.77 11.65
CA GLN A 135 19.89 -19.81 10.64
C GLN A 135 20.17 -19.16 9.30
N VAL A 136 21.09 -19.73 8.51
CA VAL A 136 21.57 -19.09 7.27
C VAL A 136 21.39 -19.99 6.05
N LEU A 137 20.86 -19.41 4.97
CA LEU A 137 20.93 -19.91 3.60
C LEU A 137 22.10 -19.23 2.89
N VAL A 138 23.00 -20.04 2.33
CA VAL A 138 24.13 -19.61 1.51
C VAL A 138 23.87 -19.93 0.06
N THR A 139 23.93 -18.93 -0.82
CA THR A 139 23.77 -19.11 -2.26
C THR A 139 25.05 -18.70 -2.98
N LEU A 140 25.79 -19.67 -3.51
CA LEU A 140 26.95 -19.42 -4.36
C LEU A 140 26.49 -19.18 -5.80
N VAL A 141 26.90 -18.07 -6.40
CA VAL A 141 26.60 -17.76 -7.80
C VAL A 141 27.80 -18.11 -8.67
N THR A 142 27.59 -19.00 -9.64
CA THR A 142 28.63 -19.50 -10.56
C THR A 142 28.22 -19.23 -12.02
N PRO A 143 29.17 -19.05 -12.96
CA PRO A 143 28.85 -18.81 -14.37
C PRO A 143 28.30 -20.08 -15.06
N GLY A 144 28.65 -21.27 -14.56
CA GLY A 144 28.21 -22.56 -15.08
C GLY A 144 27.85 -23.56 -13.97
N PRO A 145 27.37 -24.77 -14.34
CA PRO A 145 26.97 -25.81 -13.40
C PRO A 145 28.14 -26.48 -12.69
N GLU A 146 29.33 -26.46 -13.30
CA GLU A 146 30.54 -27.07 -12.75
C GLU A 146 31.02 -26.32 -11.50
N LEU A 147 31.09 -27.04 -10.38
CA LEU A 147 31.65 -26.56 -9.12
C LEU A 147 32.44 -27.72 -8.46
N PRO A 148 33.70 -27.94 -8.91
CA PRO A 148 34.53 -29.06 -8.47
C PRO A 148 34.75 -29.03 -6.96
N GLY A 149 34.62 -30.17 -6.27
CA GLY A 149 34.82 -30.20 -4.82
C GLY A 149 33.71 -29.50 -4.00
N SER A 150 32.53 -29.26 -4.58
CA SER A 150 31.36 -28.68 -3.89
C SER A 150 31.00 -29.38 -2.57
N ARG A 151 31.15 -30.71 -2.47
CA ARG A 151 30.97 -31.46 -1.22
C ARG A 151 31.99 -31.05 -0.14
N ASN A 152 33.26 -30.90 -0.51
CA ASN A 152 34.33 -30.46 0.39
C ASN A 152 34.11 -29.02 0.84
N PHE A 153 33.67 -28.14 -0.08
CA PHE A 153 33.27 -26.78 0.26
C PHE A 153 32.13 -26.78 1.30
N CYS A 154 31.08 -27.57 1.09
CA CYS A 154 29.96 -27.65 2.02
C CYS A 154 30.40 -28.14 3.40
N ALA A 155 31.26 -29.17 3.47
CA ALA A 155 31.79 -29.68 4.73
C ALA A 155 32.66 -28.64 5.46
N ALA A 156 33.57 -27.97 4.75
CA ALA A 156 34.45 -26.94 5.31
C ALA A 156 33.65 -25.73 5.81
N LEU A 157 32.66 -25.28 5.05
CA LEU A 157 31.79 -24.17 5.44
C LEU A 157 30.98 -24.51 6.69
N ARG A 158 30.34 -25.68 6.73
CA ARG A 158 29.52 -26.10 7.88
C ARG A 158 30.34 -26.29 9.16
N LYS A 159 31.61 -26.72 9.04
CA LYS A 159 32.51 -26.81 10.20
C LYS A 159 32.76 -25.44 10.83
N LYS A 160 32.90 -24.38 10.02
CA LYS A 160 33.14 -23.00 10.50
C LYS A 160 31.85 -22.24 10.84
N ALA A 161 30.74 -22.56 10.16
CA ALA A 161 29.46 -21.89 10.28
C ALA A 161 28.34 -22.93 10.49
N PRO A 162 28.24 -23.54 11.69
CA PRO A 162 27.28 -24.61 11.96
C PRO A 162 25.81 -24.15 11.88
N TRP A 163 25.56 -22.84 11.93
CA TRP A 163 24.24 -22.23 11.76
C TRP A 163 23.75 -22.19 10.30
N VAL A 164 24.58 -22.59 9.32
CA VAL A 164 24.18 -22.71 7.91
C VAL A 164 23.30 -23.95 7.74
N VAL A 165 22.03 -23.72 7.41
CA VAL A 165 21.02 -24.79 7.25
C VAL A 165 20.85 -25.24 5.80
N SER A 166 21.18 -24.37 4.84
CA SER A 166 21.05 -24.64 3.41
C SER A 166 22.21 -24.02 2.62
N ILE A 167 22.70 -24.75 1.62
CA ILE A 167 23.67 -24.26 0.63
C ILE A 167 23.11 -24.54 -0.76
N VAL A 168 23.00 -23.50 -1.57
CA VAL A 168 22.47 -23.55 -2.93
C VAL A 168 23.52 -23.00 -3.90
N GLN A 169 23.67 -23.64 -5.05
CA GLN A 169 24.36 -23.08 -6.20
C GLN A 169 23.33 -22.44 -7.12
N ASN A 170 23.49 -21.16 -7.42
CA ASN A 170 22.75 -20.46 -8.45
C ASN A 170 23.65 -20.29 -9.68
N ILE A 171 23.13 -20.64 -10.86
CA ILE A 171 23.89 -20.64 -12.12
C ILE A 171 23.47 -19.42 -12.93
N ASN A 172 24.40 -18.50 -13.15
CA ASN A 172 24.20 -17.26 -13.87
C ASN A 172 25.27 -17.05 -14.96
N PRO A 173 24.99 -17.50 -16.21
CA PRO A 173 25.90 -17.30 -17.33
C PRO A 173 25.79 -15.90 -17.96
N THR A 174 24.85 -15.05 -17.51
CA THR A 174 24.53 -13.79 -18.19
C THR A 174 25.57 -12.71 -17.93
N LEU A 175 25.74 -11.77 -18.87
CA LEU A 175 26.59 -10.58 -18.70
C LEU A 175 25.81 -9.38 -18.16
N SER A 176 24.59 -9.61 -17.67
CA SER A 176 23.76 -8.57 -17.07
C SER A 176 24.21 -8.24 -15.65
N SER A 177 23.76 -7.10 -15.12
CA SER A 177 23.93 -6.75 -13.71
C SER A 177 23.05 -7.58 -12.76
N ALA A 178 22.24 -8.52 -13.28
CA ALA A 178 21.46 -9.41 -12.45
C ALA A 178 22.38 -10.35 -11.66
N VAL A 179 22.25 -10.35 -10.34
CA VAL A 179 23.08 -11.17 -9.45
C VAL A 179 22.77 -12.66 -9.57
N LEU A 180 21.48 -13.01 -9.66
CA LEU A 180 21.00 -14.39 -9.68
C LEU A 180 20.51 -14.78 -11.09
N GLY A 181 20.94 -15.94 -11.57
CA GLY A 181 20.41 -16.59 -12.76
C GLY A 181 19.17 -17.43 -12.45
N ASN A 182 18.59 -18.05 -13.48
CA ASN A 182 17.30 -18.75 -13.44
C ASN A 182 17.37 -20.24 -13.04
N ARG A 183 18.58 -20.80 -12.90
CA ARG A 183 18.80 -22.21 -12.55
C ARG A 183 19.51 -22.33 -11.22
N GLU A 184 19.08 -23.30 -10.42
CA GLU A 184 19.63 -23.54 -9.09
C GLU A 184 19.78 -25.04 -8.81
N LYS A 185 20.76 -25.37 -7.96
CA LYS A 185 21.04 -26.72 -7.48
C LYS A 185 21.29 -26.66 -5.98
N THR A 186 20.49 -27.38 -5.19
CA THR A 186 20.74 -27.52 -3.76
C THR A 186 21.95 -28.41 -3.54
N LEU A 187 22.96 -27.89 -2.84
CA LEU A 187 24.18 -28.61 -2.49
C LEU A 187 24.09 -29.24 -1.10
N TYR A 188 23.34 -28.60 -0.19
CA TYR A 188 23.11 -29.07 1.17
C TYR A 188 21.80 -28.50 1.73
N GLY A 189 21.11 -29.29 2.55
CA GLY A 189 19.90 -28.86 3.25
C GLY A 189 18.66 -28.78 2.35
N PRO A 190 17.59 -28.12 2.81
CA PRO A 190 16.32 -28.03 2.09
C PRO A 190 16.31 -27.02 0.93
N GLY A 191 17.33 -26.17 0.79
CA GLY A 191 17.41 -25.14 -0.27
C GLY A 191 16.69 -23.82 0.07
N PHE A 192 16.12 -23.71 1.26
CA PHE A 192 15.54 -22.49 1.82
C PHE A 192 15.95 -22.30 3.28
N VAL A 193 15.62 -21.14 3.85
CA VAL A 193 15.66 -20.88 5.30
C VAL A 193 14.27 -20.49 5.79
N LEU A 194 13.88 -20.96 6.98
CA LEU A 194 12.62 -20.55 7.62
C LEU A 194 12.85 -19.30 8.47
N ASP A 195 12.06 -18.27 8.25
CA ASP A 195 12.03 -17.06 9.09
C ASP A 195 10.65 -16.82 9.67
N THR A 196 10.58 -16.04 10.75
CA THR A 196 9.33 -15.66 11.41
C THR A 196 9.05 -14.18 11.19
N LEU A 197 7.85 -13.87 10.70
CA LEU A 197 7.37 -12.51 10.46
C LEU A 197 5.91 -12.40 10.87
N CYS A 198 5.59 -11.43 11.74
CA CYS A 198 4.24 -11.21 12.25
C CYS A 198 3.59 -12.48 12.86
N GLY A 199 4.40 -13.33 13.49
CA GLY A 199 3.95 -14.60 14.10
C GLY A 199 3.78 -15.76 13.11
N LEU A 200 3.97 -15.54 11.81
CA LEU A 200 3.91 -16.57 10.78
C LEU A 200 5.31 -17.02 10.34
N GLN A 201 5.42 -18.24 9.82
CA GLN A 201 6.67 -18.81 9.32
C GLN A 201 6.72 -18.80 7.79
N PHE A 202 7.79 -18.26 7.22
CA PHE A 202 8.00 -18.16 5.78
C PHE A 202 9.24 -18.93 5.35
N ALA A 203 9.11 -19.79 4.35
CA ALA A 203 10.24 -20.37 3.65
C ALA A 203 10.79 -19.36 2.65
N ILE A 204 12.07 -18.99 2.83
CA ILE A 204 12.76 -18.01 2.01
C ILE A 204 13.78 -18.75 1.16
N SER A 205 13.53 -18.84 -0.15
CA SER A 205 14.52 -19.32 -1.11
C SER A 205 15.51 -18.22 -1.51
N SER A 206 16.56 -18.59 -2.24
CA SER A 206 17.57 -17.68 -2.78
C SER A 206 16.97 -16.57 -3.64
N ARG A 207 16.03 -16.93 -4.52
CA ARG A 207 15.40 -16.04 -5.53
C ARG A 207 14.17 -15.29 -5.01
N SER A 208 13.54 -15.74 -3.92
CA SER A 208 12.33 -15.10 -3.38
C SER A 208 12.60 -13.67 -2.92
N PHE A 209 11.73 -12.72 -3.27
CA PHE A 209 11.78 -11.41 -2.62
C PHE A 209 11.31 -11.55 -1.16
N TYR A 210 12.04 -10.93 -0.24
CA TYR A 210 11.71 -10.87 1.17
C TYR A 210 12.33 -9.60 1.75
N GLN A 211 11.59 -8.93 2.62
CA GLN A 211 12.02 -7.65 3.18
C GLN A 211 13.30 -7.83 4.00
N VAL A 212 14.26 -6.93 3.79
CA VAL A 212 15.60 -7.11 4.35
C VAL A 212 15.72 -6.72 5.81
N ASN A 213 14.78 -5.95 6.36
CA ASN A 213 14.74 -5.53 7.76
C ASN A 213 13.52 -6.14 8.46
N PRO A 214 13.59 -7.40 8.92
CA PRO A 214 12.41 -8.09 9.42
C PRO A 214 11.81 -7.40 10.65
N ARG A 215 12.61 -6.68 11.46
CA ARG A 215 12.12 -5.93 12.64
C ARG A 215 11.20 -4.79 12.21
N GLN A 216 11.64 -3.95 11.28
CA GLN A 216 10.83 -2.84 10.78
C GLN A 216 9.73 -3.29 9.81
N THR A 217 9.88 -4.44 9.14
CA THR A 217 8.80 -5.02 8.33
C THR A 217 7.58 -5.35 9.17
N GLU A 218 7.75 -5.87 10.40
CA GLU A 218 6.59 -6.08 11.29
C GLU A 218 5.89 -4.77 11.66
N VAL A 219 6.65 -3.68 11.85
CA VAL A 219 6.08 -2.35 12.11
C VAL A 219 5.31 -1.83 10.91
N LEU A 220 5.86 -2.03 9.70
CA LEU A 220 5.24 -1.68 8.43
C LEU A 220 3.95 -2.47 8.18
N TYR A 221 4.00 -3.79 8.37
CA TYR A 221 2.86 -4.66 8.12
C TYR A 221 1.76 -4.48 9.15
N ARG A 222 2.09 -4.27 10.43
CA ARG A 222 1.08 -3.85 11.42
C ARG A 222 0.41 -2.54 11.00
N ALA A 223 1.17 -1.54 10.57
CA ALA A 223 0.58 -0.30 10.05
C ALA A 223 -0.36 -0.53 8.85
N ALA A 224 0.02 -1.42 7.93
CA ALA A 224 -0.81 -1.78 6.77
C ALA A 224 -2.09 -2.53 7.18
N LEU A 225 -2.00 -3.47 8.11
CA LEU A 225 -3.15 -4.21 8.64
C LEU A 225 -4.10 -3.30 9.44
N ASP A 226 -3.55 -2.41 10.29
CA ASP A 226 -4.33 -1.41 11.03
C ASP A 226 -5.07 -0.48 10.07
N ALA A 227 -4.42 -0.07 8.97
CA ALA A 227 -5.01 0.75 7.93
C ALA A 227 -6.13 0.03 7.17
N ALA A 228 -5.98 -1.28 6.94
CA ALA A 228 -6.96 -2.10 6.23
C ALA A 228 -8.30 -2.21 6.99
N LYS A 229 -8.27 -2.12 8.33
CA LYS A 229 -9.45 -2.23 9.21
C LYS A 229 -10.29 -3.47 8.89
N LEU A 230 -9.63 -4.63 8.85
CA LEU A 230 -10.26 -5.90 8.54
C LEU A 230 -11.14 -6.36 9.73
N THR A 231 -12.29 -6.95 9.42
CA THR A 231 -13.29 -7.41 10.39
C THR A 231 -13.51 -8.92 10.34
N GLY A 232 -12.76 -9.64 9.50
CA GLY A 232 -12.92 -11.07 9.25
C GLY A 232 -13.94 -11.41 8.16
N LYS A 233 -14.56 -10.40 7.52
CA LYS A 233 -15.60 -10.60 6.50
C LYS A 233 -15.15 -10.22 5.10
N GLU A 234 -14.10 -9.43 4.99
CA GLU A 234 -13.64 -8.86 3.74
C GLU A 234 -12.92 -9.90 2.88
N THR A 235 -13.19 -9.87 1.57
CA THR A 235 -12.25 -10.37 0.58
C THR A 235 -11.14 -9.35 0.39
N VAL A 236 -9.90 -9.81 0.52
CA VAL A 236 -8.68 -9.03 0.36
C VAL A 236 -7.98 -9.48 -0.92
N VAL A 237 -7.57 -8.52 -1.75
CA VAL A 237 -6.63 -8.79 -2.85
C VAL A 237 -5.26 -8.25 -2.48
N ASP A 238 -4.24 -9.10 -2.56
CA ASP A 238 -2.84 -8.74 -2.37
C ASP A 238 -2.15 -8.75 -3.75
N ALA A 239 -2.01 -7.56 -4.34
CA ALA A 239 -1.39 -7.41 -5.65
C ALA A 239 0.13 -7.24 -5.52
N TYR A 240 0.88 -7.91 -6.40
CA TYR A 240 2.34 -8.06 -6.30
C TYR A 240 2.75 -8.85 -5.04
N CYS A 241 1.98 -9.89 -4.70
CA CYS A 241 2.09 -10.53 -3.39
C CYS A 241 3.43 -11.22 -3.12
N GLY A 242 4.26 -11.46 -4.15
CA GLY A 242 5.52 -12.19 -4.02
C GLY A 242 5.28 -13.56 -3.38
N ILE A 243 5.96 -13.85 -2.27
CA ILE A 243 5.77 -15.09 -1.50
C ILE A 243 4.60 -15.03 -0.49
N GLY A 244 3.70 -14.06 -0.65
CA GLY A 244 2.48 -13.88 0.14
C GLY A 244 2.70 -13.22 1.50
N THR A 245 3.75 -12.44 1.70
CA THR A 245 4.10 -11.95 3.05
C THR A 245 3.03 -11.04 3.65
N ILE A 246 2.47 -10.10 2.88
CA ILE A 246 1.41 -9.19 3.35
C ILE A 246 0.08 -9.94 3.46
N GLY A 247 -0.37 -10.57 2.37
CA GLY A 247 -1.64 -11.29 2.30
C GLY A 247 -1.76 -12.39 3.36
N LEU A 248 -0.70 -13.17 3.61
CA LEU A 248 -0.74 -14.19 4.67
C LEU A 248 -0.80 -13.58 6.07
N CYS A 249 -0.18 -12.42 6.31
CA CYS A 249 -0.36 -11.70 7.58
C CYS A 249 -1.78 -11.13 7.74
N ALA A 250 -2.48 -10.83 6.64
CA ALA A 250 -3.87 -10.38 6.65
C ALA A 250 -4.87 -11.53 6.80
N ALA A 251 -4.52 -12.74 6.37
CA ALA A 251 -5.42 -13.89 6.31
C ALA A 251 -6.11 -14.24 7.64
N PRO A 252 -5.46 -14.18 8.83
CA PRO A 252 -6.14 -14.41 10.11
C PRO A 252 -7.26 -13.41 10.44
N HIS A 253 -7.28 -12.26 9.77
CA HIS A 253 -8.21 -11.16 10.03
C HIS A 253 -9.17 -10.90 8.86
N ALA A 254 -9.11 -11.70 7.79
CA ALA A 254 -9.92 -11.54 6.58
C ALA A 254 -10.84 -12.74 6.35
N GLY A 255 -11.93 -12.53 5.61
CA GLY A 255 -12.77 -13.64 5.17
C GLY A 255 -12.05 -14.50 4.13
N GLN A 256 -11.38 -13.85 3.18
CA GLN A 256 -10.57 -14.49 2.15
C GLN A 256 -9.43 -13.57 1.70
N VAL A 257 -8.30 -14.16 1.33
CA VAL A 257 -7.17 -13.47 0.69
C VAL A 257 -6.90 -14.08 -0.67
N ILE A 258 -6.74 -13.23 -1.69
CA ILE A 258 -6.35 -13.60 -3.04
C ILE A 258 -5.06 -12.86 -3.37
N GLY A 259 -3.93 -13.57 -3.39
CA GLY A 259 -2.64 -13.03 -3.81
C GLY A 259 -2.44 -13.17 -5.32
N VAL A 260 -1.94 -12.13 -5.97
CA VAL A 260 -1.67 -12.13 -7.41
C VAL A 260 -0.20 -11.78 -7.64
N GLU A 261 0.51 -12.66 -8.33
CA GLU A 261 1.94 -12.54 -8.59
C GLU A 261 2.28 -13.13 -9.95
N ARG A 262 3.14 -12.45 -10.72
CA ARG A 262 3.51 -12.86 -12.07
C ARG A 262 4.55 -13.98 -12.08
N ASN A 263 5.38 -14.07 -11.04
CA ASN A 263 6.44 -15.05 -10.93
C ASN A 263 5.92 -16.41 -10.42
N PRO A 264 5.94 -17.48 -11.24
CA PRO A 264 5.43 -18.79 -10.85
C PRO A 264 6.13 -19.40 -9.62
N ALA A 265 7.43 -19.13 -9.45
CA ALA A 265 8.18 -19.61 -8.29
C ALA A 265 7.70 -18.94 -6.99
N ALA A 266 7.43 -17.63 -7.05
CA ALA A 266 6.93 -16.89 -5.90
C ALA A 266 5.50 -17.32 -5.52
N VAL A 267 4.63 -17.58 -6.51
CA VAL A 267 3.29 -18.14 -6.30
C VAL A 267 3.35 -19.52 -5.63
N LYS A 268 4.26 -20.38 -6.08
CA LYS A 268 4.47 -21.71 -5.48
C LYS A 268 4.94 -21.59 -4.02
N ASP A 269 5.88 -20.68 -3.75
CA ASP A 269 6.35 -20.38 -2.40
C ASP A 269 5.22 -19.83 -1.52
N ALA A 270 4.40 -18.91 -2.05
CA ALA A 270 3.26 -18.33 -1.34
C ALA A 270 2.22 -19.39 -0.94
N ALA A 271 1.87 -20.26 -1.87
CA ALA A 271 0.97 -21.38 -1.59
C ALA A 271 1.57 -22.38 -0.58
N ALA A 272 2.88 -22.62 -0.63
CA ALA A 272 3.57 -23.45 0.36
C ALA A 272 3.59 -22.79 1.75
N ASN A 273 3.83 -21.48 1.82
CA ASN A 273 3.77 -20.70 3.07
C ASN A 273 2.36 -20.70 3.67
N ALA A 274 1.31 -20.59 2.84
CA ALA A 274 -0.08 -20.67 3.30
C ALA A 274 -0.36 -22.03 3.96
N ARG A 275 0.01 -23.14 3.30
CA ARG A 275 -0.12 -24.49 3.85
C ARG A 275 0.69 -24.67 5.13
N HIS A 276 1.92 -24.17 5.17
CA HIS A 276 2.79 -24.26 6.33
C HIS A 276 2.20 -23.55 7.56
N ASN A 277 1.54 -22.41 7.35
CA ASN A 277 0.86 -21.65 8.40
C ASN A 277 -0.60 -22.08 8.61
N LYS A 278 -1.07 -23.14 7.94
CA LYS A 278 -2.45 -23.66 8.04
C LYS A 278 -3.52 -22.61 7.69
N LEU A 279 -3.23 -21.72 6.75
CA LEU A 279 -4.13 -20.66 6.28
C LEU A 279 -4.89 -21.15 5.04
N SER A 280 -6.08 -21.70 5.24
CA SER A 280 -6.94 -22.24 4.17
C SER A 280 -7.71 -21.17 3.39
N ASN A 281 -7.84 -19.97 3.95
CA ASN A 281 -8.56 -18.85 3.34
C ASN A 281 -7.68 -17.96 2.42
N ALA A 282 -6.43 -18.36 2.15
CA ALA A 282 -5.53 -17.67 1.24
C ALA A 282 -5.31 -18.48 -0.05
N LYS A 283 -5.57 -17.86 -1.21
CA LYS A 283 -5.36 -18.42 -2.55
C LYS A 283 -4.41 -17.54 -3.33
N PHE A 284 -3.65 -18.14 -4.26
CA PHE A 284 -2.65 -17.43 -5.06
C PHE A 284 -2.84 -17.71 -6.54
N VAL A 285 -2.75 -16.66 -7.35
CA VAL A 285 -2.93 -16.71 -8.80
C VAL A 285 -1.64 -16.26 -9.47
N CYS A 286 -1.18 -17.05 -10.45
CA CYS A 286 -0.04 -16.71 -11.28
C CYS A 286 -0.48 -15.90 -12.49
N ALA A 287 -0.48 -14.58 -12.38
CA ALA A 287 -0.94 -13.67 -13.42
C ALA A 287 -0.28 -12.28 -13.28
N ASP A 288 -0.40 -11.46 -14.33
CA ASP A 288 -0.16 -10.03 -14.18
C ASP A 288 -1.26 -9.41 -13.30
N ALA A 289 -0.88 -8.65 -12.28
CA ALA A 289 -1.83 -8.10 -11.33
C ALA A 289 -2.81 -7.11 -11.99
N THR A 290 -2.36 -6.34 -12.98
CA THR A 290 -3.21 -5.35 -13.67
C THR A 290 -4.28 -6.04 -14.49
N GLU A 291 -3.86 -6.98 -15.34
CA GLU A 291 -4.77 -7.73 -16.22
C GLU A 291 -5.76 -8.57 -15.40
N TRP A 292 -5.27 -9.26 -14.37
CA TRP A 292 -6.10 -10.08 -13.50
C TRP A 292 -7.14 -9.24 -12.75
N MET A 293 -6.74 -8.09 -12.17
CA MET A 293 -7.67 -7.21 -11.46
C MET A 293 -8.74 -6.63 -12.39
N ALA A 294 -8.36 -6.26 -13.61
CA ALA A 294 -9.30 -5.74 -14.60
C ALA A 294 -10.34 -6.79 -15.04
N ALA A 295 -9.90 -8.03 -15.27
CA ALA A 295 -10.76 -9.15 -15.64
C ALA A 295 -11.64 -9.60 -14.47
N ALA A 296 -11.09 -9.73 -13.27
CA ALA A 296 -11.85 -10.10 -12.07
C ALA A 296 -12.94 -9.05 -11.75
N ALA A 297 -12.68 -7.76 -12.02
CA ALA A 297 -13.70 -6.73 -11.90
C ALA A 297 -14.86 -6.92 -12.90
N ASP A 298 -14.57 -7.34 -14.14
CA ASP A 298 -15.60 -7.66 -15.15
C ASP A 298 -16.43 -8.88 -14.76
N GLU A 299 -15.82 -9.83 -14.07
CA GLU A 299 -16.50 -11.01 -13.49
C GLU A 299 -17.27 -10.68 -12.19
N GLY A 300 -17.28 -9.42 -11.75
CA GLY A 300 -18.04 -8.95 -10.59
C GLY A 300 -17.33 -9.09 -9.23
N LEU A 301 -16.01 -9.35 -9.21
CA LEU A 301 -15.25 -9.36 -7.96
C LEU A 301 -15.04 -7.94 -7.43
N HIS A 302 -15.65 -7.66 -6.29
CA HIS A 302 -15.49 -6.39 -5.55
C HIS A 302 -14.91 -6.64 -4.15
N PRO A 303 -13.57 -6.63 -3.98
CA PRO A 303 -12.95 -6.89 -2.70
C PRO A 303 -13.20 -5.74 -1.72
N GLY A 304 -13.22 -6.03 -0.42
CA GLY A 304 -13.32 -5.00 0.60
C GLY A 304 -12.04 -4.16 0.68
N VAL A 305 -10.89 -4.80 0.47
CA VAL A 305 -9.56 -4.19 0.58
C VAL A 305 -8.63 -4.68 -0.53
N VAL A 306 -7.81 -3.79 -1.08
CA VAL A 306 -6.67 -4.14 -1.94
C VAL A 306 -5.39 -3.68 -1.27
N PHE A 307 -4.41 -4.58 -1.12
CA PHE A 307 -3.03 -4.25 -0.80
C PHE A 307 -2.22 -4.06 -2.10
N LEU A 308 -1.40 -3.02 -2.15
CA LEU A 308 -0.45 -2.75 -3.23
C LEU A 308 0.94 -2.55 -2.62
N ASP A 309 1.92 -3.35 -3.01
CA ASP A 309 3.35 -3.17 -2.71
C ASP A 309 4.17 -3.19 -4.02
N PRO A 310 4.03 -2.16 -4.87
CA PRO A 310 4.66 -2.15 -6.19
C PRO A 310 6.18 -1.94 -6.11
N PRO A 311 6.91 -2.18 -7.21
CA PRO A 311 8.34 -1.86 -7.28
C PRO A 311 8.61 -0.35 -7.15
N ARG A 312 9.89 0.03 -7.07
CA ARG A 312 10.35 1.43 -6.95
C ARG A 312 9.76 2.40 -7.98
N ALA A 313 9.37 1.92 -9.16
CA ALA A 313 8.72 2.73 -10.19
C ALA A 313 7.29 3.19 -9.83
N GLY A 314 6.73 2.66 -8.73
CA GLY A 314 5.33 2.80 -8.35
C GLY A 314 4.42 1.88 -9.16
N SER A 315 3.11 2.06 -8.98
CA SER A 315 2.08 1.42 -9.79
C SER A 315 1.94 2.13 -11.13
N THR A 316 1.64 1.38 -12.18
CA THR A 316 1.31 1.99 -13.47
C THR A 316 -0.10 2.60 -13.43
N PRO A 317 -0.40 3.61 -14.28
CA PRO A 317 -1.75 4.17 -14.38
C PRO A 317 -2.83 3.10 -14.68
N GLU A 318 -2.48 2.08 -15.46
CA GLU A 318 -3.36 0.96 -15.81
C GLU A 318 -3.68 0.11 -14.59
N CYS A 319 -2.68 -0.17 -13.74
CA CYS A 319 -2.88 -0.87 -12.47
C CYS A 319 -3.80 -0.07 -11.53
N ILE A 320 -3.57 1.24 -11.40
CA ILE A 320 -4.44 2.11 -10.58
C ILE A 320 -5.87 2.12 -11.12
N THR A 321 -6.03 2.17 -12.45
CA THR A 321 -7.34 2.11 -13.12
C THR A 321 -8.03 0.76 -12.86
N ALA A 322 -7.30 -0.35 -12.93
CA ALA A 322 -7.82 -1.69 -12.63
C ALA A 322 -8.28 -1.80 -11.16
N VAL A 323 -7.49 -1.29 -10.21
CA VAL A 323 -7.86 -1.22 -8.79
C VAL A 323 -9.12 -0.36 -8.61
N ALA A 324 -9.20 0.79 -9.28
CA ALA A 324 -10.37 1.65 -9.21
C ALA A 324 -11.62 0.96 -9.78
N LYS A 325 -11.48 0.19 -10.88
CA LYS A 325 -12.55 -0.60 -11.50
C LYS A 325 -13.10 -1.69 -10.57
N MET A 326 -12.23 -2.35 -9.81
CA MET A 326 -12.64 -3.28 -8.74
C MET A 326 -13.42 -2.59 -7.61
N ALA A 327 -13.32 -1.27 -7.48
CA ALA A 327 -14.02 -0.43 -6.51
C ALA A 327 -13.92 -0.87 -5.04
N PRO A 328 -12.72 -1.24 -4.52
CA PRO A 328 -12.57 -1.57 -3.11
C PRO A 328 -12.90 -0.40 -2.19
N ARG A 329 -13.43 -0.70 -1.00
CA ARG A 329 -13.69 0.35 0.00
C ARG A 329 -12.39 1.02 0.47
N ARG A 330 -11.30 0.25 0.51
CA ARG A 330 -9.98 0.69 0.98
C ARG A 330 -8.88 0.11 0.10
N VAL A 331 -7.90 0.95 -0.19
CA VAL A 331 -6.64 0.53 -0.80
C VAL A 331 -5.54 0.86 0.19
N VAL A 332 -4.77 -0.15 0.59
CA VAL A 332 -3.59 0.03 1.42
C VAL A 332 -2.38 -0.09 0.52
N TYR A 333 -1.74 1.04 0.26
CA TYR A 333 -0.59 1.12 -0.63
C TYR A 333 0.67 1.28 0.22
N VAL A 334 1.63 0.38 0.04
CA VAL A 334 2.96 0.40 0.62
C VAL A 334 3.94 0.88 -0.46
N SER A 335 4.68 1.96 -0.20
CA SER A 335 5.66 2.49 -1.16
C SER A 335 7.01 2.74 -0.52
N CYS A 336 8.05 2.32 -1.24
CA CYS A 336 9.46 2.57 -0.91
C CYS A 336 10.01 3.91 -1.43
N ASP A 337 9.22 4.63 -2.25
CA ASP A 337 9.58 5.91 -2.84
C ASP A 337 8.44 6.95 -2.70
N PRO A 338 8.71 8.10 -2.05
CA PRO A 338 7.68 9.10 -1.79
C PRO A 338 7.29 9.93 -3.03
N GLU A 339 8.12 10.01 -4.05
CA GLU A 339 7.84 10.79 -5.26
C GLU A 339 6.88 10.03 -6.18
N THR A 340 7.16 8.73 -6.41
CA THR A 340 6.21 7.88 -7.14
C THR A 340 4.92 7.67 -6.37
N LEU A 341 4.98 7.61 -5.03
CA LEU A 341 3.76 7.59 -4.19
C LEU A 341 2.92 8.85 -4.38
N ALA A 342 3.51 10.05 -4.35
CA ALA A 342 2.80 11.31 -4.56
C ALA A 342 2.10 11.34 -5.93
N ARG A 343 2.80 10.89 -6.99
CA ARG A 343 2.24 10.72 -8.34
C ARG A 343 1.03 9.79 -8.32
N ASP A 344 1.17 8.61 -7.72
CA ASP A 344 0.14 7.58 -7.76
C ASP A 344 -1.09 7.99 -6.95
N VAL A 345 -0.91 8.62 -5.78
CA VAL A 345 -2.01 9.18 -4.98
C VAL A 345 -2.79 10.23 -5.79
N ALA A 346 -2.11 11.06 -6.59
CA ALA A 346 -2.78 12.03 -7.46
C ALA A 346 -3.61 11.35 -8.56
N ILE A 347 -3.16 10.21 -9.09
CA ILE A 347 -3.93 9.41 -10.06
C ILE A 347 -5.14 8.77 -9.37
N PHE A 348 -4.96 8.15 -8.20
CA PHE A 348 -6.06 7.62 -7.37
C PHE A 348 -7.13 8.68 -7.06
N ALA A 349 -6.72 9.93 -6.82
CA ALA A 349 -7.64 11.04 -6.60
C ALA A 349 -8.56 11.33 -7.78
N ARG A 350 -8.08 11.15 -9.02
CA ARG A 350 -8.91 11.27 -10.24
C ARG A 350 -9.96 10.17 -10.34
N HIS A 351 -9.72 9.02 -9.70
CA HIS A 351 -10.66 7.92 -9.55
C HIS A 351 -11.49 8.00 -8.24
N GLY A 352 -11.51 9.15 -7.56
CA GLY A 352 -12.34 9.39 -6.37
C GLY A 352 -11.77 8.89 -5.04
N TYR A 353 -10.59 8.28 -5.03
CA TYR A 353 -9.94 7.86 -3.79
C TYR A 353 -9.25 9.04 -3.10
N LYS A 354 -9.37 9.11 -1.78
CA LYS A 354 -8.67 10.12 -0.98
C LYS A 354 -7.72 9.46 -0.01
N ALA A 355 -6.50 9.99 0.08
CA ALA A 355 -5.57 9.64 1.13
C ALA A 355 -6.14 10.07 2.49
N LYS A 356 -6.08 9.16 3.47
CA LYS A 356 -6.51 9.42 4.85
C LYS A 356 -5.36 9.77 5.78
N GLY A 357 -4.16 9.32 5.43
CA GLY A 357 -2.95 9.63 6.15
C GLY A 357 -1.81 8.75 5.65
N PHE A 358 -0.59 9.22 5.89
CA PHE A 358 0.63 8.52 5.55
C PHE A 358 1.32 8.07 6.84
N THR A 359 1.68 6.79 6.91
CA THR A 359 2.44 6.21 8.03
C THR A 359 3.82 5.79 7.53
N PRO A 360 4.84 6.65 7.71
CA PRO A 360 6.18 6.32 7.30
C PRO A 360 6.90 5.45 8.32
N VAL A 361 7.73 4.53 7.83
CA VAL A 361 8.54 3.58 8.60
C VAL A 361 9.97 3.61 8.09
N ASP A 362 10.92 3.79 9.01
CA ASP A 362 12.33 3.76 8.67
C ASP A 362 12.81 2.31 8.49
N LEU A 363 12.46 1.69 7.36
CA LEU A 363 12.85 0.32 7.02
C LEU A 363 14.36 0.22 6.74
N PHE A 364 14.99 1.32 6.33
CA PHE A 364 16.42 1.38 5.97
C PHE A 364 17.16 2.53 6.66
N PRO A 365 17.43 2.41 7.98
CA PRO A 365 18.32 3.32 8.69
C PRO A 365 19.68 3.45 8.00
N GLN A 366 20.37 4.59 8.17
CA GLN A 366 21.65 4.91 7.52
C GLN A 366 21.60 5.10 5.99
N THR A 367 20.40 5.01 5.40
CA THR A 367 20.15 5.24 3.97
C THR A 367 19.09 6.32 3.76
N ARG A 368 18.93 6.81 2.52
CA ARG A 368 17.92 7.80 2.14
C ARG A 368 16.50 7.22 1.98
N HIS A 369 16.36 5.90 1.94
CA HIS A 369 15.08 5.23 1.68
C HIS A 369 14.15 5.29 2.90
N VAL A 370 12.84 5.38 2.63
CA VAL A 370 11.77 5.35 3.63
C VAL A 370 10.59 4.60 3.03
N GLU A 371 10.05 3.65 3.78
CA GLU A 371 8.80 2.98 3.40
C GLU A 371 7.62 3.76 3.96
N THR A 372 6.55 3.86 3.20
CA THR A 372 5.34 4.61 3.59
C THR A 372 4.10 3.78 3.30
N VAL A 373 3.26 3.59 4.31
CA VAL A 373 1.91 3.06 4.14
C VAL A 373 0.94 4.23 3.97
N VAL A 374 0.11 4.20 2.93
CA VAL A 374 -1.03 5.11 2.79
C VAL A 374 -2.33 4.32 2.78
N LEU A 375 -3.30 4.81 3.55
CA LEU A 375 -4.69 4.40 3.41
C LEU A 375 -5.38 5.31 2.41
N LEU A 376 -5.77 4.75 1.29
CA LEU A 376 -6.67 5.37 0.33
C LEU A 376 -8.06 4.80 0.55
N SER A 377 -9.07 5.66 0.54
CA SER A 377 -10.46 5.22 0.61
C SER A 377 -11.30 6.04 -0.34
N HIS A 378 -12.20 5.36 -1.05
CA HIS A 378 -13.24 6.02 -1.79
C HIS A 378 -14.39 6.31 -0.81
N LYS A 379 -14.74 7.58 -0.60
CA LYS A 379 -16.04 7.90 0.00
C LYS A 379 -17.05 7.63 -1.11
N LYS A 380 -17.79 6.52 -1.08
CA LYS A 380 -19.13 6.59 -1.65
C LYS A 380 -19.85 7.70 -0.86
N ALA A 381 -20.69 8.47 -1.54
CA ALA A 381 -21.74 9.17 -0.82
C ALA A 381 -22.58 8.06 -0.18
N ASP A 382 -22.28 7.74 1.09
CA ASP A 382 -23.25 7.02 1.89
C ASP A 382 -24.46 7.95 1.91
N SER A 383 -25.54 7.57 1.23
CA SER A 383 -26.79 8.33 1.18
C SER A 383 -27.46 8.44 2.55
N TYR A 384 -26.85 7.86 3.59
CA TYR A 384 -27.37 7.81 4.93
C TYR A 384 -26.20 7.98 5.91
N ILE A 385 -26.21 9.09 6.64
CA ILE A 385 -25.46 9.24 7.87
C ILE A 385 -26.35 8.64 8.96
N HIS A 386 -25.95 7.50 9.53
CA HIS A 386 -26.51 7.06 10.81
C HIS A 386 -25.97 7.97 11.90
N ILE A 387 -26.85 8.81 12.46
CA ILE A 387 -26.59 9.56 13.67
C ILE A 387 -27.44 8.93 14.76
N ASP A 388 -26.80 8.16 15.64
CA ASP A 388 -27.45 7.70 16.86
C ASP A 388 -27.48 8.89 17.83
N VAL A 389 -28.69 9.41 18.07
CA VAL A 389 -28.93 10.51 19.00
C VAL A 389 -29.56 9.93 20.26
N GLU A 390 -28.85 9.99 21.38
CA GLU A 390 -29.42 9.70 22.69
C GLU A 390 -30.04 10.97 23.31
N PHE A 391 -31.34 10.89 23.62
CA PHE A 391 -32.08 11.95 24.29
C PHE A 391 -32.13 11.69 25.80
N GLY A 392 -31.87 12.72 26.62
CA GLY A 392 -31.91 12.62 28.08
C GLY A 392 -31.05 13.67 28.78
N GLU A 393 -30.94 13.55 30.10
CA GLU A 393 -30.09 14.41 30.93
C GLU A 393 -28.74 13.71 31.23
N GLY A 394 -27.63 14.41 31.00
CA GLY A 394 -26.26 13.93 31.22
C GLY A 394 -25.26 14.37 30.14
N GLU A 395 -23.96 14.29 30.43
CA GLU A 395 -22.91 14.59 29.46
C GLU A 395 -23.03 13.70 28.21
N GLY A 396 -23.13 14.32 27.03
CA GLY A 396 -23.24 13.64 25.75
C GLY A 396 -24.66 13.40 25.23
N LYS A 397 -25.71 13.76 26.00
CA LYS A 397 -27.13 13.60 25.60
C LYS A 397 -27.76 14.91 25.19
N ILE A 398 -28.73 14.87 24.27
CA ILE A 398 -29.47 16.07 23.85
C ILE A 398 -30.61 16.35 24.85
N PRO A 399 -30.63 17.52 25.52
CA PRO A 399 -31.67 17.86 26.49
C PRO A 399 -33.01 18.14 25.79
N VAL A 400 -34.03 17.36 26.14
CA VAL A 400 -35.37 17.40 25.51
C VAL A 400 -36.11 18.71 25.79
N ASP A 401 -35.85 19.35 26.94
CA ASP A 401 -36.50 20.59 27.35
C ASP A 401 -36.15 21.80 26.47
N SER A 402 -34.97 21.76 25.84
CA SER A 402 -34.51 22.81 24.92
C SER A 402 -35.18 22.73 23.55
N ILE A 403 -35.73 21.55 23.20
CA ILE A 403 -36.38 21.27 21.93
C ILE A 403 -37.85 21.70 21.97
N ALA A 404 -38.57 21.43 23.07
CA ALA A 404 -39.96 21.88 23.24
C ALA A 404 -40.08 23.41 23.20
N LYS A 405 -39.19 24.12 23.92
CA LYS A 405 -39.13 25.59 23.93
C LYS A 405 -38.74 26.19 22.58
N ARG A 406 -37.88 25.51 21.80
CA ARG A 406 -37.53 25.94 20.43
C ARG A 406 -38.62 25.61 19.41
N ALA A 407 -39.38 24.53 19.60
CA ALA A 407 -40.49 24.14 18.75
C ALA A 407 -41.69 25.11 18.88
N GLU A 408 -41.96 25.64 20.08
CA GLU A 408 -42.97 26.70 20.25
C GLU A 408 -42.56 28.04 19.62
N ALA A 409 -41.26 28.36 19.63
CA ALA A 409 -40.72 29.55 18.97
C ALA A 409 -40.66 29.45 17.44
N TYR A 410 -40.79 28.24 16.88
CA TYR A 410 -40.68 27.96 15.45
C TYR A 410 -41.95 27.25 14.93
N LYS A 411 -43.12 27.88 15.08
CA LYS A 411 -44.29 27.51 14.26
C LYS A 411 -44.03 27.97 12.82
N PRO A 412 -43.89 27.07 11.83
CA PRO A 412 -43.83 27.48 10.44
C PRO A 412 -45.14 28.18 10.07
N LYS A 413 -45.07 29.38 9.48
CA LYS A 413 -46.24 30.06 8.91
C LYS A 413 -46.89 29.12 7.89
N GLU A 414 -48.20 28.94 7.99
CA GLU A 414 -49.00 28.10 7.10
C GLU A 414 -48.76 28.52 5.63
N LYS A 415 -48.31 27.58 4.79
CA LYS A 415 -48.08 27.88 3.37
C LYS A 415 -49.42 28.10 2.68
N VAL A 416 -49.64 29.31 2.17
CA VAL A 416 -50.84 29.70 1.42
C VAL A 416 -50.95 28.85 0.15
N THR A 417 -51.97 27.99 0.08
CA THR A 417 -52.19 27.09 -1.06
C THR A 417 -53.05 27.74 -2.15
N TYR A 418 -52.99 27.20 -3.37
CA TYR A 418 -53.89 27.65 -4.45
C TYR A 418 -55.38 27.41 -4.14
N LYS A 419 -55.70 26.46 -3.25
CA LYS A 419 -57.07 26.21 -2.81
C LYS A 419 -57.59 27.38 -1.98
N MET A 420 -56.80 27.85 -1.01
CA MET A 420 -57.16 29.00 -0.15
C MET A 420 -57.36 30.29 -0.97
N ILE A 421 -56.53 30.52 -1.99
CA ILE A 421 -56.67 31.66 -2.89
C ILE A 421 -57.99 31.59 -3.68
N LYS A 422 -58.37 30.40 -4.15
CA LYS A 422 -59.64 30.21 -4.88
C LYS A 422 -60.86 30.41 -3.99
N GLU A 423 -60.83 29.86 -2.78
CA GLU A 423 -61.93 29.97 -1.81
C GLU A 423 -62.14 31.42 -1.39
N TYR A 424 -61.07 32.18 -1.16
CA TYR A 424 -61.17 33.61 -0.88
C TYR A 424 -61.79 34.41 -2.05
N ILE A 425 -61.36 34.13 -3.28
CA ILE A 425 -61.88 34.84 -4.46
C ILE A 425 -63.35 34.49 -4.70
N GLU A 426 -63.74 33.24 -4.54
CA GLU A 426 -65.13 32.80 -4.67
C GLU A 426 -66.01 33.43 -3.57
N ALA A 427 -65.53 33.48 -2.33
CA ALA A 427 -66.27 34.09 -1.23
C ALA A 427 -66.41 35.62 -1.35
N LYS A 428 -65.39 36.32 -1.85
CA LYS A 428 -65.38 37.79 -1.92
C LYS A 428 -65.92 38.36 -3.23
N TYR A 429 -65.66 37.70 -4.36
CA TYR A 429 -65.99 38.19 -5.70
C TYR A 429 -67.05 37.34 -6.41
N GLY A 430 -67.48 36.22 -5.83
CA GLY A 430 -68.61 35.43 -6.32
C GLY A 430 -68.34 34.59 -7.58
N PHE A 431 -67.08 34.51 -8.03
CA PHE A 431 -66.71 33.70 -9.21
C PHE A 431 -65.48 32.82 -8.97
N LYS A 432 -65.41 31.71 -9.71
CA LYS A 432 -64.29 30.76 -9.65
C LYS A 432 -63.14 31.15 -10.58
N VAL A 433 -61.92 31.02 -10.09
CA VAL A 433 -60.69 31.20 -10.88
C VAL A 433 -59.92 29.89 -11.05
N HIS A 434 -59.37 29.67 -12.25
CA HIS A 434 -58.59 28.47 -12.54
C HIS A 434 -57.17 28.59 -11.96
N THR A 435 -56.56 27.47 -11.56
CA THR A 435 -55.19 27.47 -10.99
C THR A 435 -54.17 28.09 -11.95
N ALA A 436 -54.37 27.89 -13.25
CA ALA A 436 -53.52 28.45 -14.29
C ALA A 436 -53.49 29.99 -14.29
N TYR A 437 -54.62 30.65 -14.01
CA TYR A 437 -54.67 32.12 -13.92
C TYR A 437 -53.93 32.64 -12.69
N ILE A 438 -54.02 31.93 -11.57
CA ILE A 438 -53.26 32.27 -10.36
C ILE A 438 -51.75 32.13 -10.62
N ALA A 439 -51.34 31.07 -11.30
CA ALA A 439 -49.94 30.85 -11.68
C ALA A 439 -49.41 31.87 -12.70
N GLU A 440 -50.26 32.36 -13.60
CA GLU A 440 -49.93 33.40 -14.57
C GLU A 440 -49.75 34.76 -13.90
N VAL A 441 -50.68 35.15 -13.01
CA VAL A 441 -50.57 36.41 -12.23
C VAL A 441 -49.36 36.38 -11.29
N LYS A 442 -49.09 35.26 -10.60
CA LYS A 442 -47.88 35.11 -9.77
C LYS A 442 -46.59 35.26 -10.58
N ARG A 443 -46.55 34.70 -11.80
CA ARG A 443 -45.41 34.86 -12.72
C ARG A 443 -45.19 36.31 -13.13
N ASN A 444 -46.26 37.03 -13.45
CA ASN A 444 -46.17 38.45 -13.80
C ASN A 444 -45.72 39.33 -12.63
N LEU A 445 -45.90 38.88 -11.39
CA LEU A 445 -45.45 39.56 -10.17
C LEU A 445 -44.05 39.10 -9.70
N GLY A 446 -43.36 38.24 -10.45
CA GLY A 446 -42.00 37.79 -10.13
C GLY A 446 -41.90 36.84 -8.94
N LEU A 447 -43.00 36.19 -8.52
CA LEU A 447 -42.99 35.30 -7.37
C LEU A 447 -42.42 33.91 -7.69
N PRO A 448 -41.64 33.29 -6.78
CA PRO A 448 -41.09 31.96 -6.97
C PRO A 448 -42.21 30.91 -7.03
N MET A 449 -42.18 30.09 -8.07
CA MET A 449 -43.08 28.94 -8.24
C MET A 449 -42.40 27.70 -7.69
N TYR A 450 -42.96 27.10 -6.64
CA TYR A 450 -42.53 25.78 -6.19
C TYR A 450 -43.12 24.71 -7.11
N ASP A 451 -42.34 23.68 -7.43
CA ASP A 451 -42.72 22.59 -8.34
C ASP A 451 -44.10 22.02 -7.99
N ALA A 452 -45.06 22.25 -8.88
CA ALA A 452 -46.37 21.64 -8.79
C ALA A 452 -46.28 20.26 -9.46
N PRO A 453 -46.48 19.13 -8.74
CA PRO A 453 -46.31 17.78 -9.28
C PRO A 453 -47.32 17.38 -10.38
N ASN A 454 -48.21 18.29 -10.77
CA ASN A 454 -49.14 18.12 -11.89
C ASN A 454 -48.92 19.21 -12.94
N ALA A 455 -47.70 19.28 -13.50
CA ALA A 455 -47.48 19.92 -14.79
C ALA A 455 -48.19 19.09 -15.86
N VAL A 456 -49.46 19.42 -16.12
CA VAL A 456 -50.23 18.76 -17.18
C VAL A 456 -49.60 19.16 -18.52
N GLU A 457 -49.02 18.16 -19.19
CA GLU A 457 -48.63 18.17 -20.60
C GLU A 457 -49.83 18.60 -21.47
N GLU A 458 -49.55 19.52 -22.40
CA GLU A 458 -50.39 19.91 -23.54
C GLU A 458 -51.82 20.45 -23.28
N LEU A 459 -51.98 21.76 -23.52
CA LEU A 459 -53.28 22.43 -23.49
C LEU A 459 -54.07 22.13 -24.77
N LYS A 460 -55.20 21.41 -24.64
CA LYS A 460 -56.14 21.14 -25.75
C LYS A 460 -56.91 22.36 -26.28
N GLN A 461 -56.72 23.57 -25.73
CA GLN A 461 -57.36 24.80 -26.23
C GLN A 461 -56.45 26.03 -26.04
N PRO A 462 -56.47 27.02 -26.96
CA PRO A 462 -55.74 28.28 -26.80
C PRO A 462 -56.25 29.03 -25.55
N ARG A 463 -55.33 29.41 -24.66
CA ARG A 463 -55.66 30.07 -23.38
C ARG A 463 -56.30 31.44 -23.62
N LYS A 464 -57.52 31.65 -23.11
CA LYS A 464 -58.00 33.01 -22.83
C LYS A 464 -57.22 33.53 -21.62
N HIS A 465 -56.51 34.65 -21.77
CA HIS A 465 -55.89 35.34 -20.64
C HIS A 465 -56.95 35.71 -19.58
N PRO A 466 -56.60 35.74 -18.29
CA PRO A 466 -57.54 36.19 -17.27
C PRO A 466 -58.02 37.60 -17.60
N THR A 467 -59.33 37.84 -17.47
CA THR A 467 -59.89 39.18 -17.60
C THR A 467 -59.27 40.11 -16.54
N PRO A 468 -59.20 41.44 -16.78
CA PRO A 468 -58.61 42.38 -15.82
C PRO A 468 -59.21 42.27 -14.41
N GLU A 469 -60.51 42.02 -14.32
CA GLU A 469 -61.23 41.78 -13.07
C GLU A 469 -60.70 40.55 -12.30
N LYS A 470 -60.41 39.45 -13.01
CA LYS A 470 -59.84 38.23 -12.40
C LYS A 470 -58.38 38.44 -11.96
N VAL A 471 -57.63 39.26 -12.69
CA VAL A 471 -56.25 39.61 -12.31
C VAL A 471 -56.23 40.39 -10.99
N GLU A 472 -57.11 41.37 -10.83
CA GLU A 472 -57.16 42.15 -9.58
C GLU A 472 -57.72 41.36 -8.41
N ALA A 473 -58.71 40.48 -8.62
CA ALA A 473 -59.17 39.57 -7.57
C ALA A 473 -58.05 38.62 -7.09
N ILE A 474 -57.18 38.16 -7.99
CA ILE A 474 -56.02 37.33 -7.64
C ILE A 474 -54.97 38.15 -6.88
N LYS A 475 -54.67 39.39 -7.30
CA LYS A 475 -53.73 40.26 -6.57
C LYS A 475 -54.25 40.61 -5.17
N ASP A 476 -55.54 40.89 -5.02
CA ASP A 476 -56.16 41.14 -3.71
C ASP A 476 -56.02 39.92 -2.79
N ALA A 477 -56.30 38.72 -3.28
CA ALA A 477 -56.10 37.50 -2.52
C ALA A 477 -54.63 37.30 -2.11
N LEU A 478 -53.68 37.58 -3.01
CA LEU A 478 -52.25 37.48 -2.70
C LEU A 478 -51.80 38.49 -1.64
N ARG A 479 -52.34 39.72 -1.63
CA ARG A 479 -52.11 40.70 -0.56
C ARG A 479 -52.73 40.27 0.76
N TYR A 480 -53.96 39.76 0.73
CA TYR A 480 -54.67 39.27 1.92
C TYR A 480 -53.88 38.16 2.63
N PHE A 481 -53.28 37.26 1.86
CA PHE A 481 -52.45 36.18 2.36
C PHE A 481 -50.97 36.55 2.58
N ALA A 482 -50.61 37.84 2.47
CA ALA A 482 -49.24 38.36 2.60
C ALA A 482 -48.21 37.62 1.71
N VAL A 483 -48.63 37.24 0.50
CA VAL A 483 -47.79 36.59 -0.52
C VAL A 483 -47.12 37.61 -1.44
N ILE A 484 -47.74 38.79 -1.63
CA ILE A 484 -47.18 39.98 -2.31
C ILE A 484 -47.32 41.22 -1.47
#